data_AF-A0A2D9E2Q8-F1
#
_entry.id   AF-A0A2D9E2Q8-F1
#
_cell.length_a   1.000
_cell.length_b   1.000
_cell.length_c   1.000
_cell.angle_alpha   90.00
_cell.angle_beta   90.00
_cell.angle_gamma   90.00
#
_symmetry.space_group_name_H-M   'P 1'
#
loop_
_entity.id
_entity.type
_entity.pdbx_description
1 polymer ?
#
loop_
_entity_poly.entity_id
_entity_poly.type
_entity_poly.pdbx_seq_one_letter_code
_entity_poly.pdbx_strand_id
1 'polypeptide(L)'
;MKTITTLFIFCLFLSCSSKSDDGTQTENTSARFDLTAVKVTNASGDAPVKGDEITITMTVKNTGSSSGTVAISPKLSSSRFGDYHNVALDAVEGTLQAGETTQLTLTVGPFFKDAIKEKHYALGSGEYFFEAFELNGADDKEFEGRIFQVATSNRVLVPVIYDPTYFSKVNYNGSMKTYLEQAFTRKIELYNEGNYTEFEGGLDEMMDIEHLFYTIPTGNVSAYDAEGGLCEKAIALGGDALGLTKDWEGPVGTQGNNHGFDYLMAITPDSFGGVACGWIDVQVTGVFDFDLSIDRSQILIIHETSHLLGSPHCDQYDVEGYVMCGGEKHRKYIDHGIFVYYQRSRDMMSNKFD
;
A
#
# COMPACT_ATOMS: atom_id res chain seq x y z
N MET A 1 -46.19 65.19 -51.33
CA MET A 1 -46.03 63.73 -51.53
C MET A 1 -46.39 63.03 -50.22
N LYS A 2 -47.42 62.17 -50.28
CA LYS A 2 -47.74 61.00 -49.41
C LYS A 2 -47.48 61.08 -47.88
N THR A 3 -48.58 61.27 -47.14
CA THR A 3 -49.16 60.54 -45.96
C THR A 3 -48.24 59.53 -45.22
N ILE A 4 -48.18 59.42 -43.88
CA ILE A 4 -49.14 58.83 -42.91
C ILE A 4 -48.67 59.18 -41.46
N THR A 5 -49.46 59.88 -40.64
CA THR A 5 -50.27 59.45 -39.46
C THR A 5 -49.52 58.81 -38.28
N THR A 6 -49.50 59.50 -37.13
CA THR A 6 -49.38 58.88 -35.79
C THR A 6 -50.31 59.62 -34.81
N LEU A 7 -51.28 58.89 -34.26
CA LEU A 7 -52.25 59.33 -33.25
C LEU A 7 -51.86 58.68 -31.92
N PHE A 8 -51.54 59.49 -30.90
CA PHE A 8 -51.35 59.04 -29.53
C PHE A 8 -52.64 59.30 -28.75
N ILE A 9 -53.26 58.25 -28.21
CA ILE A 9 -54.33 58.37 -27.19
C ILE A 9 -53.92 57.52 -26.00
N PHE A 10 -53.80 58.20 -24.87
CA PHE A 10 -53.61 57.65 -23.53
C PHE A 10 -55.00 57.44 -22.91
N CYS A 11 -55.35 56.21 -22.53
CA CYS A 11 -56.49 55.94 -21.66
C CYS A 11 -56.09 54.96 -20.56
N LEU A 12 -56.24 55.42 -19.32
CA LEU A 12 -56.23 54.66 -18.08
C LEU A 12 -57.26 53.51 -18.14
N PHE A 13 -56.89 52.36 -17.58
CA PHE A 13 -57.83 51.42 -16.97
C PHE A 13 -57.38 51.03 -15.57
N LEU A 14 -58.32 51.17 -14.64
CA LEU A 14 -58.29 50.72 -13.25
C LEU A 14 -58.72 49.24 -13.17
N SER A 15 -58.23 48.57 -12.12
CA SER A 15 -58.74 47.33 -11.49
C SER A 15 -58.65 46.01 -12.25
N CYS A 16 -57.90 45.06 -11.69
CA CYS A 16 -58.49 44.04 -10.79
C CYS A 16 -57.39 43.19 -10.14
N SER A 17 -57.49 43.06 -8.82
CA SER A 17 -56.77 42.08 -8.02
C SER A 17 -57.18 40.68 -8.48
N SER A 18 -56.22 39.87 -8.92
CA SER A 18 -56.37 38.42 -8.93
C SER A 18 -55.20 37.83 -8.14
N LYS A 19 -55.56 37.28 -6.97
CA LYS A 19 -54.78 36.23 -6.32
C LYS A 19 -54.66 35.08 -7.31
N SER A 20 -53.44 34.75 -7.68
CA SER A 20 -53.06 33.39 -8.07
C SER A 20 -52.02 32.91 -7.07
N ASP A 21 -52.51 32.35 -5.97
CA ASP A 21 -51.84 31.23 -5.33
C ASP A 21 -51.82 30.10 -6.37
N ASP A 22 -50.64 29.73 -6.84
CA ASP A 22 -50.25 28.33 -6.77
C ASP A 22 -48.72 28.26 -6.77
N GLY A 23 -48.16 28.52 -5.59
CA GLY A 23 -46.80 28.16 -5.28
C GLY A 23 -46.71 26.65 -5.11
N THR A 24 -46.85 25.89 -6.20
CA THR A 24 -46.23 24.57 -6.27
C THR A 24 -44.73 24.79 -6.28
N GLN A 25 -44.14 24.89 -5.09
CA GLN A 25 -42.81 24.33 -4.89
C GLN A 25 -42.93 22.88 -5.34
N THR A 26 -42.41 22.58 -6.53
CA THR A 26 -42.06 21.21 -6.87
C THR A 26 -41.11 20.74 -5.78
N GLU A 27 -41.62 20.04 -4.77
CA GLU A 27 -40.78 19.26 -3.87
C GLU A 27 -39.90 18.41 -4.79
N ASN A 28 -38.60 18.64 -4.72
CA ASN A 28 -37.67 17.92 -5.55
C ASN A 28 -37.75 16.45 -5.11
N THR A 29 -38.49 15.61 -5.86
CA THR A 29 -38.75 14.20 -5.54
C THR A 29 -37.51 13.34 -5.80
N SER A 30 -36.34 13.85 -5.49
CA SER A 30 -35.05 13.20 -5.69
C SER A 30 -34.55 12.59 -4.39
N ALA A 31 -33.90 11.44 -4.50
CA ALA A 31 -33.10 10.91 -3.40
C ALA A 31 -32.02 11.95 -3.02
N ARG A 32 -31.77 12.10 -1.72
CA ARG A 32 -30.76 13.01 -1.19
C ARG A 32 -30.04 12.30 -0.06
N PHE A 33 -28.75 12.10 -0.20
CA PHE A 33 -27.97 11.35 0.78
C PHE A 33 -27.19 12.29 1.68
N ASP A 34 -27.09 11.86 2.93
CA ASP A 34 -26.43 12.59 4.00
C ASP A 34 -25.57 11.60 4.79
N LEU A 35 -24.27 11.86 4.89
CA LEU A 35 -23.39 11.07 5.72
C LEU A 35 -23.54 11.56 7.15
N THR A 36 -23.84 10.68 8.10
CA THR A 36 -24.21 11.07 9.48
C THR A 36 -23.26 10.52 10.53
N ALA A 37 -22.46 9.50 10.19
CA ALA A 37 -21.38 9.03 11.04
C ALA A 37 -20.34 8.27 10.23
N VAL A 38 -19.11 8.27 10.74
CA VAL A 38 -17.98 7.48 10.23
C VAL A 38 -17.35 6.73 11.41
N LYS A 39 -16.85 5.52 11.21
CA LYS A 39 -16.04 4.79 12.18
C LYS A 39 -14.95 4.01 11.43
N VAL A 40 -13.74 3.98 11.98
CA VAL A 40 -12.63 3.19 11.44
C VAL A 40 -12.20 2.18 12.50
N THR A 41 -12.09 0.91 12.10
CA THR A 41 -11.59 -0.20 12.93
C THR A 41 -10.74 -1.14 12.09
N ASN A 42 -10.05 -2.11 12.69
CA ASN A 42 -9.58 -3.28 11.95
C ASN A 42 -10.71 -4.30 11.73
N ALA A 43 -10.39 -5.44 11.11
CA ALA A 43 -11.32 -6.54 10.84
C ALA A 43 -11.96 -7.14 12.11
N SER A 44 -11.29 -7.08 13.26
CA SER A 44 -11.80 -7.56 14.55
C SER A 44 -12.69 -6.53 15.26
N GLY A 45 -12.80 -5.31 14.74
CA GLY A 45 -13.57 -4.22 15.34
C GLY A 45 -12.79 -3.35 16.34
N ASP A 46 -11.48 -3.59 16.48
CA ASP A 46 -10.56 -2.87 17.37
C ASP A 46 -9.89 -1.68 16.65
N ALA A 47 -9.06 -0.92 17.38
CA ALA A 47 -8.23 0.12 16.79
C ALA A 47 -7.20 -0.50 15.82
N PRO A 48 -6.97 0.09 14.63
CA PRO A 48 -6.01 -0.44 13.67
C PRO A 48 -4.56 -0.42 14.18
N VAL A 49 -3.80 -1.46 13.84
CA VAL A 49 -2.33 -1.46 13.91
C VAL A 49 -1.73 -1.56 12.51
N LYS A 50 -0.47 -1.16 12.33
CA LYS A 50 0.22 -1.23 11.04
C LYS A 50 0.11 -2.64 10.44
N GLY A 51 -0.22 -2.68 9.15
CA GLY A 51 -0.45 -3.90 8.37
C GLY A 51 -1.84 -4.53 8.53
N ASP A 52 -2.74 -3.94 9.32
CA ASP A 52 -4.16 -4.32 9.28
C ASP A 52 -4.85 -3.84 7.98
N GLU A 53 -5.82 -4.62 7.52
CA GLU A 53 -6.94 -4.08 6.75
C GLU A 53 -7.85 -3.25 7.67
N ILE A 54 -8.14 -2.02 7.29
CA ILE A 54 -9.12 -1.18 7.99
C ILE A 54 -10.51 -1.35 7.39
N THR A 55 -11.52 -1.25 8.25
CA THR A 55 -12.94 -1.18 7.91
C THR A 55 -13.45 0.22 8.22
N ILE A 56 -13.84 0.94 7.19
CA ILE A 56 -14.48 2.26 7.27
C ILE A 56 -15.99 2.04 7.20
N THR A 57 -16.68 2.23 8.33
CA THR A 57 -18.14 2.16 8.42
C THR A 57 -18.73 3.55 8.31
N MET A 58 -19.54 3.78 7.27
CA MET A 58 -20.20 5.04 6.96
C MET A 58 -21.71 4.89 7.18
N THR A 59 -22.29 5.68 8.08
CA THR A 59 -23.74 5.69 8.33
C THR A 59 -24.39 6.75 7.48
N VAL A 60 -25.25 6.35 6.55
CA VAL A 60 -25.82 7.22 5.51
C VAL A 60 -27.32 7.26 5.66
N LYS A 61 -27.91 8.44 5.53
CA LYS A 61 -29.35 8.65 5.53
C LYS A 61 -29.82 9.18 4.18
N ASN A 62 -30.87 8.58 3.63
CA ASN A 62 -31.61 9.18 2.53
C ASN A 62 -32.64 10.16 3.11
N THR A 63 -32.34 11.46 3.03
CA THR A 63 -33.20 12.56 3.46
C THR A 63 -34.21 12.98 2.38
N GLY A 64 -34.12 12.40 1.18
CA GLY A 64 -35.05 12.62 0.08
C GLY A 64 -36.38 11.87 0.23
N SER A 65 -37.33 12.21 -0.63
CA SER A 65 -38.67 11.60 -0.67
C SER A 65 -38.78 10.39 -1.61
N SER A 66 -37.70 10.02 -2.29
CA SER A 66 -37.63 8.84 -3.18
C SER A 66 -36.42 7.97 -2.86
N SER A 67 -36.50 6.69 -3.25
CA SER A 67 -35.37 5.75 -3.16
C SER A 67 -34.28 6.09 -4.16
N GLY A 68 -33.03 5.79 -3.85
CA GLY A 68 -31.93 5.91 -4.81
C GLY A 68 -30.67 5.19 -4.37
N THR A 69 -29.66 5.21 -5.23
CA THR A 69 -28.33 4.69 -4.94
C THR A 69 -27.38 5.82 -4.57
N VAL A 70 -26.60 5.61 -3.51
CA VAL A 70 -25.47 6.45 -3.12
C VAL A 70 -24.18 5.67 -3.39
N ALA A 71 -23.20 6.34 -4.00
CA ALA A 71 -21.82 5.90 -4.07
C ALA A 71 -20.99 6.83 -3.18
N ILE A 72 -20.17 6.25 -2.29
CA ILE A 72 -19.34 7.00 -1.34
C ILE A 72 -17.89 6.58 -1.50
N SER A 73 -17.02 7.53 -1.83
CA SER A 73 -15.56 7.35 -1.89
C SER A 73 -14.88 8.28 -0.88
N PRO A 74 -14.28 7.75 0.20
CA PRO A 74 -13.48 8.55 1.13
C PRO A 74 -12.19 9.08 0.48
N LYS A 75 -11.75 10.27 0.88
CA LYS A 75 -10.44 10.83 0.53
C LYS A 75 -9.57 10.93 1.78
N LEU A 76 -8.47 10.18 1.79
CA LEU A 76 -7.63 9.95 2.96
C LEU A 76 -6.32 10.77 2.89
N SER A 77 -5.89 11.29 4.02
CA SER A 77 -4.58 11.92 4.18
C SER A 77 -3.87 11.44 5.44
N SER A 78 -2.55 11.61 5.48
CA SER A 78 -1.73 11.34 6.67
C SER A 78 -0.97 12.58 7.12
N SER A 79 -0.85 12.74 8.43
CA SER A 79 0.02 13.74 9.05
C SER A 79 1.49 13.29 9.03
N ARG A 80 1.78 12.00 8.86
CA ARG A 80 3.14 11.41 8.84
C ARG A 80 3.76 11.40 7.45
N PHE A 81 2.97 11.05 6.44
CA PHE A 81 3.45 10.79 5.07
C PHE A 81 3.14 11.97 4.17
N GLY A 82 4.17 12.66 3.69
CA GLY A 82 4.06 13.92 2.94
C GLY A 82 3.51 13.77 1.52
N ASP A 83 3.45 12.54 1.02
CA ASP A 83 2.92 12.13 -0.28
C ASP A 83 1.52 11.49 -0.18
N TYR A 84 0.95 11.51 1.03
CA TYR A 84 -0.33 10.93 1.40
C TYR A 84 -1.36 12.04 1.62
N HIS A 85 -1.73 12.69 0.51
CA HIS A 85 -2.65 13.82 0.52
C HIS A 85 -3.79 13.60 -0.48
N ASN A 86 -5.02 13.70 0.03
CA ASN A 86 -6.25 13.58 -0.74
C ASN A 86 -6.30 12.28 -1.56
N VAL A 87 -5.87 11.17 -0.95
CA VAL A 87 -5.78 9.85 -1.59
C VAL A 87 -7.18 9.26 -1.71
N ALA A 88 -7.64 9.07 -2.94
CA ALA A 88 -8.98 8.54 -3.18
C ALA A 88 -9.02 7.04 -2.89
N LEU A 89 -9.98 6.61 -2.09
CA LEU A 89 -10.28 5.20 -1.84
C LEU A 89 -11.39 4.72 -2.76
N ASP A 90 -11.53 3.41 -2.92
CA ASP A 90 -12.61 2.83 -3.71
C ASP A 90 -14.00 3.27 -3.19
N ALA A 91 -14.94 3.38 -4.12
CA ALA A 91 -16.32 3.71 -3.77
C ALA A 91 -17.06 2.47 -3.24
N VAL A 92 -17.88 2.67 -2.21
CA VAL A 92 -18.92 1.71 -1.80
C VAL A 92 -20.29 2.23 -2.19
N GLU A 93 -21.14 1.35 -2.72
CA GLU A 93 -22.49 1.70 -3.15
C GLU A 93 -23.57 1.07 -2.26
N GLY A 94 -24.69 1.78 -2.12
CA GLY A 94 -25.88 1.26 -1.44
C GLY A 94 -27.16 1.89 -1.95
N THR A 95 -28.23 1.10 -2.05
CA THR A 95 -29.58 1.59 -2.38
C THR A 95 -30.38 1.78 -1.10
N LEU A 96 -30.90 2.99 -0.89
CA LEU A 96 -31.68 3.36 0.29
C LEU A 96 -33.09 3.80 -0.13
N GLN A 97 -34.09 3.37 0.62
CA GLN A 97 -35.46 3.88 0.55
C GLN A 97 -35.54 5.31 1.09
N ALA A 98 -36.63 6.01 0.79
CA ALA A 98 -36.88 7.34 1.33
C ALA A 98 -36.91 7.30 2.87
N GLY A 99 -36.15 8.19 3.52
CA GLY A 99 -36.04 8.25 4.98
C GLY A 99 -35.18 7.17 5.63
N GLU A 100 -34.66 6.20 4.86
CA GLU A 100 -33.85 5.10 5.40
C GLU A 100 -32.48 5.59 5.90
N THR A 101 -31.98 4.96 6.96
CA THR A 101 -30.61 5.08 7.44
C THR A 101 -29.97 3.70 7.43
N THR A 102 -28.80 3.58 6.80
CA THR A 102 -28.07 2.32 6.69
C THR A 102 -26.57 2.53 6.92
N GLN A 103 -25.83 1.44 7.06
CA GLN A 103 -24.37 1.43 7.14
C GLN A 103 -23.78 0.84 5.87
N LEU A 104 -22.85 1.56 5.26
CA LEU A 104 -22.01 1.08 4.17
C LEU A 104 -20.59 0.89 4.70
N THR A 105 -19.97 -0.23 4.35
CA THR A 105 -18.63 -0.59 4.83
C THR A 105 -17.67 -0.69 3.66
N LEU A 106 -16.53 -0.01 3.79
CA LEU A 106 -15.41 -0.12 2.86
C LEU A 106 -14.21 -0.74 3.60
N THR A 107 -13.64 -1.80 3.06
CA THR A 107 -12.40 -2.41 3.57
C THR A 107 -11.23 -1.95 2.71
N VAL A 108 -10.16 -1.49 3.35
CA VAL A 108 -8.97 -0.91 2.70
C VAL A 108 -7.71 -1.41 3.38
N GLY A 109 -6.67 -1.67 2.59
CA GLY A 109 -5.33 -1.94 3.10
C GLY A 109 -4.96 -3.43 3.14
N PRO A 110 -3.85 -3.77 3.81
CA PRO A 110 -2.80 -2.82 4.19
C PRO A 110 -2.14 -2.15 2.97
N PHE A 111 -2.37 -2.68 1.76
CA PHE A 111 -2.00 -2.06 0.49
C PHE A 111 -3.23 -1.68 -0.30
N PHE A 112 -3.20 -0.55 -0.99
CA PHE A 112 -4.29 -0.11 -1.85
C PHE A 112 -3.82 0.84 -2.94
N LYS A 113 -4.69 1.12 -3.91
CA LYS A 113 -4.39 1.96 -5.06
C LYS A 113 -5.34 3.16 -5.09
N ASP A 114 -4.79 4.36 -5.27
CA ASP A 114 -5.57 5.49 -5.78
C ASP A 114 -5.69 5.33 -7.30
N ALA A 115 -6.82 4.80 -7.75
CA ALA A 115 -7.05 4.53 -9.16
C ALA A 115 -7.08 5.80 -10.02
N ILE A 116 -7.42 6.96 -9.44
CA ILE A 116 -7.53 8.24 -10.15
C ILE A 116 -6.14 8.80 -10.44
N LYS A 117 -5.25 8.74 -9.45
CA LYS A 117 -3.86 9.21 -9.59
C LYS A 117 -2.88 8.13 -10.06
N GLU A 118 -3.36 6.89 -10.20
CA GLU A 118 -2.58 5.70 -10.53
C GLU A 118 -1.42 5.45 -9.55
N LYS A 119 -1.65 5.70 -8.26
CA LYS A 119 -0.64 5.58 -7.19
C LYS A 119 -0.90 4.40 -6.28
N HIS A 120 0.16 3.79 -5.78
CA HIS A 120 0.13 2.64 -4.89
C HIS A 120 0.60 3.02 -3.49
N TYR A 121 -0.16 2.61 -2.47
CA TYR A 121 0.05 3.03 -1.09
C TYR A 121 0.05 1.85 -0.14
N ALA A 122 0.71 2.04 1.01
CA ALA A 122 0.59 1.19 2.17
C ALA A 122 0.05 1.97 3.38
N LEU A 123 -0.69 1.29 4.26
CA LEU A 123 -1.20 1.85 5.50
C LEU A 123 -0.19 1.62 6.64
N GLY A 124 0.79 2.52 6.72
CA GLY A 124 1.80 2.54 7.78
C GLY A 124 1.23 2.97 9.14
N SER A 125 2.06 2.90 10.18
CA SER A 125 1.70 3.46 11.50
C SER A 125 1.66 4.99 11.43
N GLY A 126 0.74 5.63 12.14
CA GLY A 126 0.62 7.09 12.14
C GLY A 126 -0.81 7.59 12.24
N GLU A 127 -0.92 8.92 12.22
CA GLU A 127 -2.19 9.62 12.22
C GLU A 127 -2.70 9.78 10.79
N TYR A 128 -3.97 9.45 10.58
CA TYR A 128 -4.69 9.62 9.34
C TYR A 128 -5.97 10.41 9.56
N PHE A 129 -6.42 11.13 8.54
CA PHE A 129 -7.67 11.89 8.59
C PHE A 129 -8.36 11.91 7.24
N PHE A 130 -9.68 12.09 7.26
CA PHE A 130 -10.47 12.27 6.05
C PHE A 130 -10.45 13.73 5.62
N GLU A 131 -10.22 14.00 4.34
CA GLU A 131 -10.34 15.34 3.76
C GLU A 131 -11.74 15.62 3.24
N ALA A 132 -12.38 14.59 2.71
CA ALA A 132 -13.75 14.63 2.23
C ALA A 132 -14.28 13.20 2.06
N PHE A 133 -15.58 13.10 1.88
CA PHE A 133 -16.26 11.94 1.34
C PHE A 133 -16.93 12.39 0.04
N GLU A 134 -16.58 11.78 -1.09
CA GLU A 134 -17.27 12.06 -2.34
C GLU A 134 -18.58 11.25 -2.39
N LEU A 135 -19.71 11.95 -2.36
CA LEU A 135 -21.06 11.39 -2.44
C LEU A 135 -21.63 11.70 -3.82
N ASN A 136 -21.82 10.69 -4.66
CA ASN A 136 -22.36 10.82 -6.03
C ASN A 136 -21.66 11.93 -6.86
N GLY A 137 -20.34 12.09 -6.69
CA GLY A 137 -19.53 13.07 -7.41
C GLY A 137 -19.47 14.47 -6.78
N ALA A 138 -20.02 14.67 -5.58
CA ALA A 138 -19.90 15.90 -4.81
C ALA A 138 -19.18 15.66 -3.48
N ASP A 139 -18.25 16.54 -3.11
CA ASP A 139 -17.54 16.42 -1.83
C ASP A 139 -18.44 16.83 -0.64
N ASP A 140 -18.62 15.90 0.29
CA ASP A 140 -19.09 16.13 1.64
C ASP A 140 -17.89 16.32 2.58
N LYS A 141 -17.91 17.44 3.31
CA LYS A 141 -16.82 17.88 4.19
C LYS A 141 -17.22 17.90 5.66
N GLU A 142 -18.39 17.39 6.03
CA GLU A 142 -18.84 17.37 7.43
C GLU A 142 -17.86 16.62 8.35
N PHE A 143 -17.19 15.59 7.80
CA PHE A 143 -16.19 14.79 8.51
C PHE A 143 -14.74 15.14 8.15
N GLU A 144 -14.51 16.28 7.49
CA GLU A 144 -13.16 16.78 7.19
C GLU A 144 -12.35 16.94 8.50
N GLY A 145 -11.10 16.45 8.50
CA GLY A 145 -10.21 16.49 9.65
C GLY A 145 -10.51 15.46 10.74
N ARG A 146 -11.45 14.54 10.53
CA ARG A 146 -11.70 13.45 11.48
C ARG A 146 -10.53 12.48 11.49
N ILE A 147 -9.83 12.43 12.61
CA ILE A 147 -8.62 11.62 12.80
C ILE A 147 -8.94 10.19 13.22
N PHE A 148 -8.14 9.24 12.74
CA PHE A 148 -7.93 7.93 13.37
C PHE A 148 -6.43 7.60 13.42
N GLN A 149 -6.05 6.78 14.39
CA GLN A 149 -4.66 6.37 14.60
C GLN A 149 -4.48 4.93 14.12
N VAL A 150 -3.40 4.71 13.37
CA VAL A 150 -2.82 3.38 13.13
C VAL A 150 -1.64 3.22 14.08
N ALA A 151 -1.72 2.27 15.00
CA ALA A 151 -0.66 2.01 15.98
C ALA A 151 0.53 1.27 15.33
N THR A 152 1.69 1.32 15.99
CA THR A 152 2.88 0.56 15.56
C THR A 152 2.65 -0.94 15.72
N SER A 153 3.39 -1.72 14.92
CA SER A 153 3.42 -3.19 14.97
C SER A 153 4.75 -3.66 14.39
N ASN A 154 5.04 -4.95 14.56
CA ASN A 154 6.22 -5.59 13.97
C ASN A 154 6.03 -5.95 12.48
N ARG A 155 5.00 -5.45 11.81
CA ARG A 155 4.75 -5.75 10.39
C ARG A 155 5.58 -4.84 9.48
N VAL A 156 6.17 -5.41 8.44
CA VAL A 156 6.99 -4.67 7.46
C VAL A 156 6.30 -4.66 6.10
N LEU A 157 6.06 -3.47 5.57
CA LEU A 157 5.28 -3.19 4.36
C LEU A 157 6.22 -3.04 3.16
N VAL A 158 6.33 -4.09 2.34
CA VAL A 158 7.33 -4.19 1.27
C VAL A 158 6.68 -4.15 -0.12
N PRO A 159 6.90 -3.09 -0.92
CA PRO A 159 6.64 -3.13 -2.34
C PRO A 159 7.72 -3.98 -3.02
N VAL A 160 7.29 -4.89 -3.87
CA VAL A 160 8.17 -5.80 -4.61
C VAL A 160 7.94 -5.57 -6.09
N ILE A 161 8.91 -4.93 -6.75
CA ILE A 161 8.94 -4.89 -8.21
C ILE A 161 9.66 -6.12 -8.74
N TYR A 162 9.11 -6.78 -9.75
CA TYR A 162 9.74 -7.97 -10.29
C TYR A 162 9.49 -8.16 -11.78
N ASP A 163 10.51 -8.65 -12.48
CA ASP A 163 10.36 -9.13 -13.84
C ASP A 163 9.72 -10.53 -13.84
N PRO A 164 8.54 -10.75 -14.46
CA PRO A 164 7.88 -12.05 -14.50
C PRO A 164 8.72 -13.19 -15.09
N THR A 165 9.74 -12.88 -15.92
CA THR A 165 10.64 -13.88 -16.48
C THR A 165 11.56 -14.51 -15.43
N TYR A 166 11.70 -13.91 -14.24
CA TYR A 166 12.41 -14.50 -13.09
C TYR A 166 11.94 -15.93 -12.80
N PHE A 167 10.63 -16.15 -12.76
CA PHE A 167 10.04 -17.47 -12.49
C PHE A 167 10.25 -18.50 -13.60
N SER A 168 10.40 -18.04 -14.84
CA SER A 168 10.84 -18.93 -15.92
C SER A 168 12.28 -19.41 -15.70
N LYS A 169 13.12 -18.59 -15.06
CA LYS A 169 14.52 -18.92 -14.79
C LYS A 169 14.70 -19.88 -13.61
N VAL A 170 13.93 -19.69 -12.54
CA VAL A 170 13.99 -20.54 -11.32
C VAL A 170 13.01 -21.71 -11.33
N ASN A 171 12.31 -21.91 -12.45
CA ASN A 171 11.32 -22.98 -12.64
C ASN A 171 10.24 -23.02 -11.54
N TYR A 172 9.68 -21.86 -11.21
CA TYR A 172 8.59 -21.70 -10.24
C TYR A 172 7.30 -21.29 -10.95
N ASN A 173 6.16 -21.82 -10.51
CA ASN A 173 4.85 -21.61 -11.16
C ASN A 173 3.79 -20.96 -10.24
N GLY A 174 4.17 -20.58 -9.02
CA GLY A 174 3.29 -19.87 -8.08
C GLY A 174 3.34 -18.35 -8.26
N SER A 175 2.84 -17.63 -7.26
CA SER A 175 2.85 -16.16 -7.24
C SER A 175 4.12 -15.60 -6.58
N MET A 176 4.51 -14.37 -6.91
CA MET A 176 5.63 -13.68 -6.23
C MET A 176 5.39 -13.55 -4.73
N LYS A 177 4.16 -13.24 -4.32
CA LYS A 177 3.78 -13.14 -2.91
C LYS A 177 4.02 -14.46 -2.18
N THR A 178 3.51 -15.56 -2.71
CA THR A 178 3.69 -16.90 -2.11
C THR A 178 5.16 -17.32 -2.08
N TYR A 179 5.92 -17.00 -3.13
CA TYR A 179 7.35 -17.29 -3.18
C TYR A 179 8.14 -16.56 -2.09
N LEU A 180 7.78 -15.30 -1.81
CA LEU A 180 8.41 -14.51 -0.75
C LEU A 180 7.96 -14.96 0.63
N GLU A 181 6.66 -15.15 0.86
CA GLU A 181 6.14 -15.71 2.13
C GLU A 181 6.85 -17.02 2.48
N GLN A 182 7.04 -17.90 1.51
CA GLN A 182 7.80 -19.14 1.69
C GLN A 182 9.28 -18.90 2.01
N ALA A 183 9.94 -17.90 1.42
CA ALA A 183 11.33 -17.61 1.72
C ALA A 183 11.51 -17.10 3.15
N PHE A 184 10.65 -16.18 3.59
CA PHE A 184 10.75 -15.51 4.90
C PHE A 184 10.28 -16.38 6.07
N THR A 185 9.30 -17.27 5.85
CA THR A 185 8.77 -18.17 6.89
C THR A 185 9.40 -19.55 6.91
N ARG A 186 10.35 -19.83 6.01
CA ARG A 186 11.06 -21.11 5.95
C ARG A 186 11.93 -21.30 7.18
N LYS A 187 11.84 -22.49 7.78
CA LYS A 187 12.61 -22.88 8.96
C LYS A 187 14.08 -22.44 8.87
N ILE A 188 14.50 -21.71 9.92
CA ILE A 188 15.87 -21.28 10.13
C ILE A 188 16.45 -22.02 11.34
N GLU A 189 17.75 -22.31 11.28
CA GLU A 189 18.55 -22.66 12.43
C GLU A 189 19.62 -21.59 12.69
N LEU A 190 19.76 -21.17 13.93
CA LEU A 190 20.80 -20.26 14.39
C LEU A 190 21.92 -21.07 15.05
N TYR A 191 23.08 -21.09 14.40
CA TYR A 191 24.27 -21.80 14.87
C TYR A 191 25.09 -20.96 15.85
N ASN A 192 25.35 -21.52 17.03
CA ASN A 192 26.23 -20.95 18.04
C ASN A 192 27.08 -22.04 18.72
N GLU A 193 28.39 -22.03 18.47
CA GLU A 193 29.37 -22.89 19.15
C GLU A 193 28.98 -24.39 19.25
N GLY A 194 28.46 -24.97 18.16
CA GLY A 194 28.07 -26.38 18.11
C GLY A 194 26.59 -26.67 18.42
N ASN A 195 25.84 -25.64 18.84
CA ASN A 195 24.40 -25.75 19.10
C ASN A 195 23.59 -25.06 17.99
N TYR A 196 22.38 -25.54 17.78
CA TYR A 196 21.40 -24.95 16.87
C TYR A 196 20.15 -24.56 17.65
N THR A 197 19.70 -23.31 17.49
CA THR A 197 18.39 -22.86 17.92
C THR A 197 17.48 -22.80 16.71
N GLU A 198 16.31 -23.41 16.77
CA GLU A 198 15.40 -23.51 15.63
C GLU A 198 14.33 -22.42 15.70
N PHE A 199 13.97 -21.89 14.53
CA PHE A 199 12.86 -20.96 14.30
C PHE A 199 12.02 -21.54 13.15
N GLU A 200 10.86 -22.10 13.48
CA GLU A 200 9.97 -22.77 12.52
C GLU A 200 9.35 -21.78 11.52
N GLY A 201 9.08 -20.55 11.96
CA GLY A 201 8.61 -19.43 11.16
C GLY A 201 9.72 -18.58 10.54
N GLY A 202 10.95 -19.12 10.46
CA GLY A 202 12.03 -18.55 9.65
C GLY A 202 12.55 -17.21 10.13
N LEU A 203 12.86 -16.31 9.18
CA LEU A 203 13.46 -15.01 9.45
C LEU A 203 12.48 -14.13 10.23
N ASP A 204 11.20 -14.23 9.88
CA ASP A 204 10.10 -13.52 10.52
C ASP A 204 10.00 -13.88 12.01
N GLU A 205 9.99 -15.17 12.36
CA GLU A 205 10.03 -15.59 13.76
C GLU A 205 11.35 -15.20 14.44
N MET A 206 12.50 -15.41 13.78
CA MET A 206 13.82 -15.11 14.36
C MET A 206 14.00 -13.63 14.73
N MET A 207 13.37 -12.73 13.96
CA MET A 207 13.47 -11.29 14.13
C MET A 207 12.26 -10.66 14.82
N ASP A 208 11.24 -11.44 15.16
CA ASP A 208 9.94 -10.95 15.66
C ASP A 208 9.35 -9.90 14.71
N ILE A 209 9.28 -10.22 13.41
CA ILE A 209 8.76 -9.38 12.32
C ILE A 209 7.76 -10.20 11.50
N GLU A 210 6.78 -9.54 10.87
CA GLU A 210 5.93 -10.14 9.83
C GLU A 210 6.07 -9.35 8.52
N HIS A 211 6.62 -9.95 7.47
CA HIS A 211 6.70 -9.28 6.17
C HIS A 211 5.39 -9.38 5.39
N LEU A 212 4.88 -8.23 4.95
CA LEU A 212 3.73 -8.12 4.05
C LEU A 212 4.20 -7.62 2.69
N PHE A 213 3.92 -8.38 1.64
CA PHE A 213 4.41 -8.09 0.29
C PHE A 213 3.33 -7.52 -0.63
N TYR A 214 3.64 -6.39 -1.27
CA TYR A 214 2.87 -5.81 -2.35
C TYR A 214 3.59 -5.98 -3.69
N THR A 215 3.20 -6.99 -4.45
CA THR A 215 3.97 -7.40 -5.65
C THR A 215 3.44 -6.72 -6.91
N ILE A 216 4.33 -6.04 -7.64
CA ILE A 216 4.04 -5.32 -8.87
C ILE A 216 4.91 -5.90 -10.00
N PRO A 217 4.32 -6.54 -11.02
CA PRO A 217 5.09 -7.00 -12.17
C PRO A 217 5.59 -5.82 -12.99
N THR A 218 6.88 -5.79 -13.27
CA THR A 218 7.58 -4.74 -14.02
C THR A 218 8.51 -5.39 -15.08
N GLY A 219 9.38 -4.59 -15.70
CA GLY A 219 10.48 -5.09 -16.52
C GLY A 219 11.76 -5.36 -15.72
N ASN A 220 12.81 -5.82 -16.40
CA ASN A 220 14.10 -6.06 -15.78
C ASN A 220 14.75 -4.74 -15.29
N VAL A 221 14.98 -4.65 -13.98
CA VAL A 221 15.65 -3.52 -13.32
C VAL A 221 17.04 -3.22 -13.89
N SER A 222 17.81 -4.23 -14.27
CA SER A 222 19.17 -4.03 -14.78
C SER A 222 19.16 -3.38 -16.17
N ALA A 223 18.11 -3.63 -16.95
CA ALA A 223 17.88 -3.05 -18.26
C ALA A 223 17.13 -1.71 -18.23
N TYR A 224 16.65 -1.28 -17.06
CA TYR A 224 15.96 -0.01 -16.91
C TYR A 224 16.91 1.17 -17.16
N ASP A 225 16.42 2.15 -17.92
CA ASP A 225 17.19 3.31 -18.40
C ASP A 225 17.18 4.42 -17.33
N ALA A 226 18.01 4.21 -16.30
CA ALA A 226 18.29 5.20 -15.27
C ALA A 226 19.79 5.21 -14.94
N GLU A 227 20.27 6.36 -14.46
CA GLU A 227 21.64 6.51 -13.99
C GLU A 227 21.89 5.76 -12.68
N GLY A 228 23.13 5.34 -12.43
CA GLY A 228 23.54 4.68 -11.18
C GLY A 228 23.63 3.16 -11.24
N GLY A 229 23.75 2.55 -10.07
CA GLY A 229 23.82 1.10 -9.89
C GLY A 229 22.44 0.44 -9.88
N LEU A 230 22.41 -0.85 -9.53
CA LEU A 230 21.15 -1.60 -9.53
C LEU A 230 20.12 -1.03 -8.54
N CYS A 231 20.56 -0.51 -7.39
CA CYS A 231 19.66 0.07 -6.41
C CYS A 231 19.06 1.40 -6.86
N GLU A 232 19.83 2.27 -7.52
CA GLU A 232 19.31 3.51 -8.10
C GLU A 232 18.32 3.21 -9.23
N LYS A 233 18.62 2.21 -10.06
CA LYS A 233 17.67 1.73 -11.08
C LYS A 233 16.42 1.12 -10.48
N ALA A 234 16.54 0.39 -9.36
CA ALA A 234 15.40 -0.16 -8.64
C ALA A 234 14.52 0.95 -8.07
N ILE A 235 15.12 2.00 -7.49
CA ILE A 235 14.39 3.19 -7.03
C ILE A 235 13.63 3.83 -8.19
N ALA A 236 14.27 4.04 -9.34
CA ALA A 236 13.63 4.70 -10.46
C ALA A 236 12.45 3.87 -11.02
N LEU A 237 12.68 2.58 -11.30
CA LEU A 237 11.62 1.68 -11.75
C LEU A 237 10.51 1.49 -10.71
N GLY A 238 10.86 1.40 -9.43
CA GLY A 238 9.94 1.28 -8.32
C GLY A 238 9.12 2.54 -8.10
N GLY A 239 9.75 3.72 -8.23
CA GLY A 239 9.09 5.01 -8.17
C GLY A 239 8.05 5.18 -9.26
N ASP A 240 8.38 4.83 -10.50
CA ASP A 240 7.43 4.79 -11.61
C ASP A 240 6.28 3.82 -11.33
N ALA A 241 6.59 2.59 -10.89
CA ALA A 241 5.60 1.56 -10.63
C ALA A 241 4.65 1.91 -9.47
N LEU A 242 5.14 2.62 -8.45
CA LEU A 242 4.35 3.06 -7.29
C LEU A 242 3.65 4.41 -7.52
N GLY A 243 4.04 5.15 -8.55
CA GLY A 243 3.56 6.51 -8.80
C GLY A 243 4.10 7.54 -7.80
N LEU A 244 5.35 7.37 -7.34
CA LEU A 244 5.98 8.32 -6.43
C LEU A 244 6.14 9.69 -7.12
N THR A 245 5.90 10.75 -6.36
CA THR A 245 6.12 12.15 -6.82
C THR A 245 7.45 12.72 -6.36
N LYS A 246 8.19 11.97 -5.54
CA LYS A 246 9.52 12.27 -5.03
C LYS A 246 10.37 11.01 -5.13
N ASP A 247 11.68 11.18 -5.09
CA ASP A 247 12.59 10.04 -5.07
C ASP A 247 12.41 9.23 -3.78
N TRP A 248 12.66 7.93 -3.88
CA TRP A 248 12.68 7.04 -2.73
C TRP A 248 13.76 7.46 -1.73
N GLU A 249 13.41 7.48 -0.45
CA GLU A 249 14.32 7.90 0.62
C GLU A 249 14.71 6.71 1.52
N GLY A 250 15.83 6.87 2.25
CA GLY A 250 16.33 5.98 3.30
C GLY A 250 17.32 6.76 4.20
N PRO A 251 17.94 6.15 5.23
CA PRO A 251 17.83 4.77 5.70
C PRO A 251 16.93 4.60 6.96
N VAL A 252 16.05 5.57 7.21
CA VAL A 252 15.10 5.52 8.33
C VAL A 252 13.94 4.62 7.91
N GLY A 253 13.69 3.54 8.66
CA GLY A 253 12.92 2.39 8.19
C GLY A 253 11.58 2.71 7.52
N THR A 254 10.78 3.64 8.01
CA THR A 254 9.59 4.12 7.26
C THR A 254 9.72 5.61 6.96
N GLN A 255 9.99 5.95 5.70
CA GLN A 255 10.13 7.34 5.27
C GLN A 255 8.79 8.02 4.99
N GLY A 256 8.78 9.34 5.13
CA GLY A 256 7.60 10.16 4.86
C GLY A 256 7.21 10.25 3.38
N ASN A 257 8.09 9.89 2.45
CA ASN A 257 7.91 10.06 1.00
C ASN A 257 7.91 8.73 0.22
N ASN A 258 7.75 7.59 0.91
CA ASN A 258 7.72 6.26 0.31
C ASN A 258 6.30 5.67 0.24
N HIS A 259 5.25 6.51 0.13
CA HIS A 259 3.83 6.11 0.13
C HIS A 259 3.42 5.18 1.30
N GLY A 260 4.13 5.24 2.44
CA GLY A 260 3.91 4.40 3.62
C GLY A 260 4.61 3.04 3.61
N PHE A 261 5.40 2.73 2.59
CA PHE A 261 6.23 1.52 2.51
C PHE A 261 7.52 1.66 3.32
N ASP A 262 8.05 0.53 3.78
CA ASP A 262 9.23 0.47 4.65
C ASP A 262 10.53 0.37 3.83
N TYR A 263 10.70 -0.67 3.03
CA TYR A 263 11.88 -0.84 2.15
C TYR A 263 11.45 -1.37 0.78
N LEU A 264 12.20 -1.09 -0.28
CA LEU A 264 11.90 -1.55 -1.64
C LEU A 264 12.67 -2.84 -1.97
N MET A 265 11.97 -3.82 -2.54
CA MET A 265 12.57 -5.03 -3.08
C MET A 265 12.41 -5.08 -4.60
N ALA A 266 13.52 -5.25 -5.32
CA ALA A 266 13.52 -5.52 -6.75
C ALA A 266 14.02 -6.94 -7.04
N ILE A 267 13.31 -7.69 -7.90
CA ILE A 267 13.68 -9.05 -8.28
C ILE A 267 13.85 -9.15 -9.79
N THR A 268 15.00 -9.67 -10.23
CA THR A 268 15.38 -9.74 -11.66
C THR A 268 15.89 -11.12 -12.04
N PRO A 269 15.66 -11.60 -13.28
CA PRO A 269 16.25 -12.83 -13.79
C PRO A 269 17.77 -12.78 -13.94
N ASP A 270 18.47 -11.68 -13.65
CA ASP A 270 19.90 -11.58 -13.94
C ASP A 270 20.78 -12.36 -12.95
N SER A 271 21.88 -12.90 -13.47
CA SER A 271 22.79 -13.79 -12.72
C SER A 271 23.92 -13.00 -12.04
N PHE A 272 23.62 -12.34 -10.92
CA PHE A 272 24.63 -11.64 -10.10
C PHE A 272 24.52 -11.93 -8.59
N GLY A 273 23.60 -12.80 -8.16
CA GLY A 273 23.31 -12.99 -6.73
C GLY A 273 22.35 -11.93 -6.22
N GLY A 274 22.86 -10.92 -5.53
CA GLY A 274 22.05 -9.84 -4.95
C GLY A 274 22.89 -8.65 -4.52
N VAL A 275 22.21 -7.56 -4.18
CA VAL A 275 22.80 -6.38 -3.52
C VAL A 275 21.77 -5.72 -2.62
N ALA A 276 22.19 -5.39 -1.40
CA ALA A 276 21.45 -4.55 -0.48
C ALA A 276 22.11 -3.18 -0.31
N CYS A 277 21.33 -2.13 -0.51
CA CYS A 277 21.74 -0.74 -0.41
C CYS A 277 21.10 -0.11 0.82
N GLY A 278 21.68 -0.41 1.99
CA GLY A 278 21.13 0.00 3.29
C GLY A 278 21.09 1.52 3.53
N TRP A 279 21.74 2.36 2.71
CA TRP A 279 21.64 3.82 2.79
C TRP A 279 20.32 4.37 2.22
N ILE A 280 19.61 3.55 1.45
CA ILE A 280 18.35 3.88 0.76
C ILE A 280 17.28 2.82 0.99
N ASP A 281 17.50 1.84 1.87
CA ASP A 281 16.54 0.75 2.16
C ASP A 281 15.99 0.06 0.91
N VAL A 282 16.91 -0.35 0.03
CA VAL A 282 16.60 -1.04 -1.21
C VAL A 282 17.40 -2.32 -1.27
N GLN A 283 16.77 -3.42 -1.67
CA GLN A 283 17.48 -4.60 -2.14
C GLN A 283 17.15 -4.92 -3.59
N VAL A 284 18.12 -5.50 -4.29
CA VAL A 284 17.94 -6.07 -5.62
C VAL A 284 18.43 -7.51 -5.59
N THR A 285 17.54 -8.45 -5.89
CA THR A 285 17.83 -9.87 -5.90
C THR A 285 17.79 -10.41 -7.33
N GLY A 286 18.89 -11.03 -7.74
CA GLY A 286 19.00 -11.78 -8.99
C GLY A 286 18.80 -13.28 -8.78
N VAL A 287 19.50 -14.07 -9.58
CA VAL A 287 19.68 -15.50 -9.39
C VAL A 287 21.16 -15.86 -9.30
N PHE A 288 21.47 -17.07 -8.86
CA PHE A 288 22.80 -17.64 -9.10
C PHE A 288 22.98 -18.03 -10.58
N ASP A 289 24.22 -18.05 -11.05
CA ASP A 289 24.58 -18.60 -12.36
C ASP A 289 24.80 -20.13 -12.32
N PHE A 290 25.06 -20.70 -11.14
CA PHE A 290 25.41 -22.12 -10.96
C PHE A 290 24.30 -23.01 -10.41
N ASP A 291 23.31 -22.46 -9.69
CA ASP A 291 22.22 -23.23 -9.09
C ASP A 291 20.92 -22.42 -9.10
N LEU A 292 20.02 -22.80 -10.01
CA LEU A 292 18.72 -22.16 -10.23
C LEU A 292 17.58 -22.86 -9.48
N SER A 293 17.89 -23.73 -8.52
CA SER A 293 16.85 -24.31 -7.67
C SER A 293 16.08 -23.21 -6.94
N ILE A 294 14.77 -23.44 -6.76
CA ILE A 294 13.88 -22.54 -6.00
C ILE A 294 14.49 -22.23 -4.64
N ASP A 295 14.97 -23.28 -3.97
CA ASP A 295 15.59 -23.15 -2.67
C ASP A 295 16.75 -22.16 -2.75
N ARG A 296 17.76 -22.38 -3.63
CA ARG A 296 18.92 -21.47 -3.81
C ARG A 296 18.49 -20.05 -4.13
N SER A 297 17.52 -19.89 -4.99
CA SER A 297 17.09 -18.56 -5.39
C SER A 297 16.42 -17.80 -4.24
N GLN A 298 15.74 -18.49 -3.32
CA GLN A 298 15.15 -17.88 -2.13
C GLN A 298 16.17 -17.43 -1.07
N ILE A 299 17.36 -18.04 -1.01
CA ILE A 299 18.37 -17.63 -0.01
C ILE A 299 18.88 -16.22 -0.26
N LEU A 300 18.98 -15.82 -1.53
CA LEU A 300 19.43 -14.49 -1.93
C LEU A 300 18.48 -13.42 -1.40
N ILE A 301 17.18 -13.71 -1.39
CA ILE A 301 16.17 -12.77 -0.89
C ILE A 301 16.44 -12.46 0.59
N ILE A 302 16.52 -13.50 1.44
CA ILE A 302 16.73 -13.32 2.88
C ILE A 302 18.14 -12.83 3.22
N HIS A 303 19.14 -13.17 2.39
CA HIS A 303 20.51 -12.66 2.51
C HIS A 303 20.53 -11.14 2.37
N GLU A 304 19.94 -10.62 1.28
CA GLU A 304 19.90 -9.17 1.05
C GLU A 304 19.01 -8.47 2.09
N THR A 305 17.89 -9.05 2.50
CA THR A 305 17.07 -8.45 3.56
C THR A 305 17.81 -8.39 4.89
N SER A 306 18.63 -9.39 5.19
CA SER A 306 19.44 -9.41 6.42
C SER A 306 20.51 -8.32 6.42
N HIS A 307 21.04 -7.93 5.26
CA HIS A 307 21.86 -6.73 5.13
C HIS A 307 21.09 -5.45 5.43
N LEU A 308 19.85 -5.32 4.95
CA LEU A 308 18.99 -4.16 5.28
C LEU A 308 18.71 -4.06 6.78
N LEU A 309 18.61 -5.20 7.46
CA LEU A 309 18.47 -5.31 8.91
C LEU A 309 19.79 -5.10 9.68
N GLY A 310 20.94 -5.02 8.99
CA GLY A 310 22.23 -4.63 9.57
C GLY A 310 23.27 -5.74 9.67
N SER A 311 22.99 -6.96 9.24
CA SER A 311 23.99 -8.04 9.27
C SER A 311 25.13 -7.75 8.29
N PRO A 312 26.41 -7.89 8.69
CA PRO A 312 27.51 -8.01 7.74
C PRO A 312 27.53 -9.41 7.12
N HIS A 313 28.42 -9.60 6.13
CA HIS A 313 28.73 -10.96 5.70
C HIS A 313 29.38 -11.77 6.83
N CYS A 314 29.13 -13.08 6.84
CA CYS A 314 29.68 -14.00 7.82
C CYS A 314 31.21 -14.22 7.65
N ASP A 315 31.73 -14.04 6.42
CA ASP A 315 33.12 -14.33 6.03
C ASP A 315 34.12 -13.39 6.73
N GLN A 316 33.63 -12.23 7.18
CA GLN A 316 34.33 -11.32 8.08
C GLN A 316 34.67 -11.94 9.45
N TYR A 317 34.06 -13.08 9.78
CA TYR A 317 34.33 -13.85 11.00
C TYR A 317 35.11 -15.14 10.74
N ASP A 318 35.72 -15.30 9.56
CA ASP A 318 36.45 -16.51 9.14
C ASP A 318 35.58 -17.78 9.18
N VAL A 319 34.29 -17.64 8.90
CA VAL A 319 33.34 -18.76 8.74
C VAL A 319 32.72 -18.76 7.36
N GLU A 320 32.26 -19.92 6.90
CA GLU A 320 31.60 -20.13 5.61
C GLU A 320 30.40 -21.05 5.80
N GLY A 321 29.47 -21.09 4.84
CA GLY A 321 28.36 -22.03 4.91
C GLY A 321 27.19 -21.57 5.80
N TYR A 322 26.92 -20.27 5.89
CA TYR A 322 25.72 -19.71 6.52
C TYR A 322 25.05 -18.71 5.58
N VAL A 323 23.78 -18.37 5.83
CA VAL A 323 22.99 -17.48 4.97
C VAL A 323 23.74 -16.21 4.61
N MET A 324 24.41 -15.58 5.58
CA MET A 324 25.15 -14.32 5.37
C MET A 324 26.54 -14.49 4.78
N CYS A 325 26.95 -15.68 4.37
CA CYS A 325 28.23 -15.90 3.72
C CYS A 325 28.15 -15.61 2.23
N GLY A 326 29.24 -15.09 1.65
CA GLY A 326 29.35 -14.99 0.20
C GLY A 326 29.30 -16.38 -0.45
N GLY A 327 28.34 -16.59 -1.35
CA GLY A 327 28.21 -17.83 -2.11
C GLY A 327 27.87 -19.05 -1.25
N GLU A 328 26.90 -18.90 -0.36
CA GLU A 328 26.46 -19.86 0.65
C GLU A 328 26.31 -21.33 0.18
N LYS A 329 26.80 -22.31 0.97
CA LYS A 329 26.91 -23.74 0.62
C LYS A 329 26.50 -24.73 1.72
N HIS A 330 25.83 -24.31 2.79
CA HIS A 330 25.49 -25.22 3.89
C HIS A 330 24.75 -26.46 3.39
N ARG A 331 25.11 -27.61 3.95
CA ARG A 331 24.60 -28.89 3.47
C ARG A 331 23.15 -29.13 3.88
N LYS A 332 22.72 -28.68 5.07
CA LYS A 332 21.32 -28.79 5.53
C LYS A 332 20.34 -28.08 4.61
N TYR A 333 20.82 -27.07 3.90
CA TYR A 333 20.00 -26.43 2.92
C TYR A 333 19.69 -27.34 1.73
N ILE A 334 20.70 -28.05 1.21
CA ILE A 334 20.53 -29.01 0.12
C ILE A 334 19.72 -30.23 0.58
N ASP A 335 20.01 -30.72 1.78
CA ASP A 335 19.47 -32.00 2.26
C ASP A 335 18.08 -31.85 2.93
N HIS A 336 17.75 -30.67 3.47
CA HIS A 336 16.54 -30.43 4.28
C HIS A 336 15.79 -29.14 3.94
N GLY A 337 16.32 -28.29 3.05
CA GLY A 337 15.72 -26.99 2.75
C GLY A 337 15.82 -25.98 3.90
N ILE A 338 16.66 -26.21 4.90
CA ILE A 338 16.80 -25.35 6.10
C ILE A 338 17.85 -24.27 5.85
N PHE A 339 17.50 -23.02 6.18
CA PHE A 339 18.43 -21.90 6.17
C PHE A 339 19.21 -21.83 7.49
N VAL A 340 20.53 -21.70 7.44
CA VAL A 340 21.36 -21.70 8.65
C VAL A 340 22.07 -20.36 8.81
N TYR A 341 21.80 -19.66 9.90
CA TYR A 341 22.45 -18.40 10.26
C TYR A 341 23.59 -18.66 11.24
N TYR A 342 24.64 -17.85 11.15
CA TYR A 342 25.64 -17.75 12.20
C TYR A 342 25.17 -16.74 13.26
N GLN A 343 25.27 -17.08 14.55
CA GLN A 343 24.81 -16.24 15.67
C GLN A 343 25.26 -14.78 15.54
N ARG A 344 26.54 -14.54 15.22
CA ARG A 344 27.08 -13.18 15.15
C ARG A 344 26.45 -12.33 14.05
N SER A 345 26.07 -12.94 12.92
CA SER A 345 25.36 -12.24 11.86
C SER A 345 23.98 -11.78 12.35
N ARG A 346 23.24 -12.68 13.02
CA ARG A 346 21.95 -12.36 13.64
C ARG A 346 22.06 -11.27 14.70
N ASP A 347 23.10 -11.31 15.54
CA ASP A 347 23.26 -10.37 16.65
C ASP A 347 23.46 -8.91 16.19
N MET A 348 23.89 -8.71 14.94
CA MET A 348 24.02 -7.40 14.32
C MET A 348 22.70 -6.89 13.71
N MET A 349 21.70 -7.76 13.57
CA MET A 349 20.42 -7.40 12.98
C MET A 349 19.51 -6.70 13.99
N SER A 350 18.73 -5.74 13.51
CA SER A 350 17.73 -5.03 14.28
C SER A 350 16.53 -4.68 13.42
N ASN A 351 15.33 -4.76 13.99
CA ASN A 351 14.16 -4.17 13.37
C ASN A 351 14.27 -2.63 13.46
N LYS A 352 14.32 -1.97 12.30
CA LYS A 352 14.36 -0.51 12.19
C LYS A 352 13.09 0.08 11.55
N PHE A 353 12.09 -0.76 11.30
CA PHE A 353 10.90 -0.45 10.49
C PHE A 353 9.64 -0.18 11.33
N ASP A 354 9.75 0.03 12.64
CA ASP A 354 8.60 0.23 13.56
C ASP A 354 7.84 1.57 13.39
#